data_AF-A0A0D6AH30-F1
#
_entry.id   AF-A0A0D6AH30-F1
#
_cell.length_a   1.000
_cell.length_b   1.000
_cell.length_c   1.000
_cell.angle_alpha   90.00
_cell.angle_beta   90.00
_cell.angle_gamma   90.00
#
_symmetry.space_group_name_H-M   'P 1'
#
loop_
_entity.id
_entity.type
_entity.pdbx_description
1 polymer ?
#
loop_
_entity_poly.entity_id
_entity_poly.type
_entity_poly.pdbx_seq_one_letter_code
_entity_poly.pdbx_strand_id
1 'polypeptide(L)'
;MIICSNCGKFIEDEVTKCPECDFLLEKNSLDLNNNETTTNVVTAVVNESEVITDIITDLKNINSLDMDIFSHNSSSRITDIMGDNQTQIQTIKATLTHVQTNIILEIPLELTVIHIGKPNEKSPPDIDVSGFPNSQVVSRIHANIIQEDDNFYIEDSGSANGTYINHTPLATGNRHRLKSGDRIALGKEDKVSFIFEFAMLTT
;
A
#
# COMPACT_ATOMS: atom_id res chain seq x y z
N MET A 1 28.92 12.48 -19.71
CA MET A 1 28.20 12.55 -18.42
C MET A 1 27.40 11.28 -18.32
N ILE A 2 27.64 10.45 -17.31
CA ILE A 2 26.96 9.15 -17.12
C ILE A 2 25.78 9.37 -16.16
N ILE A 3 24.61 8.83 -16.49
CA ILE A 3 23.48 8.78 -15.55
C ILE A 3 23.64 7.51 -14.72
N CYS A 4 23.65 7.64 -13.40
CA CYS A 4 23.70 6.49 -12.52
C CYS A 4 22.45 5.62 -12.69
N SER A 5 22.63 4.35 -13.07
CA SER A 5 21.52 3.40 -13.21
C SER A 5 20.79 3.08 -11.89
N ASN A 6 21.36 3.46 -10.75
CA ASN A 6 20.77 3.22 -9.43
C ASN A 6 20.04 4.43 -8.83
N CYS A 7 20.54 5.66 -9.02
CA CYS A 7 19.93 6.87 -8.43
C CYS A 7 19.55 7.96 -9.44
N GLY A 8 19.84 7.78 -10.73
CA GLY A 8 19.47 8.74 -11.78
C GLY A 8 20.24 10.07 -11.78
N LYS A 9 21.17 10.29 -10.83
CA LYS A 9 22.02 11.49 -10.84
C LYS A 9 23.00 11.45 -11.99
N PHE A 10 23.29 12.63 -12.53
CA PHE A 10 24.36 12.82 -13.48
C PHE A 10 25.71 12.78 -12.79
N ILE A 11 26.64 12.05 -13.38
CA ILE A 11 27.99 11.83 -12.86
C ILE A 11 28.99 12.29 -13.93
N GLU A 12 30.05 12.95 -13.47
CA GLU A 12 31.20 13.30 -14.29
C GLU A 12 31.90 12.02 -14.78
N ASP A 13 32.35 12.01 -16.03
CA ASP A 13 32.85 10.81 -16.72
C ASP A 13 34.24 10.41 -16.21
N GLU A 14 34.38 9.96 -14.96
CA GLU A 14 35.62 9.34 -14.46
C GLU A 14 35.48 8.60 -13.11
N VAL A 15 34.30 8.59 -12.50
CA VAL A 15 34.09 7.99 -11.18
C VAL A 15 33.76 6.49 -11.29
N THR A 16 34.38 5.64 -10.47
CA THR A 16 34.09 4.19 -10.39
C THR A 16 32.86 3.87 -9.54
N LYS A 17 32.41 4.83 -8.73
CA LYS A 17 31.21 4.75 -7.87
C LYS A 17 30.40 6.02 -7.93
N CYS A 18 29.09 5.92 -7.78
CA CYS A 18 28.23 7.08 -7.64
C CYS A 18 28.45 7.76 -6.27
N PRO A 19 28.82 9.05 -6.21
CA PRO A 19 29.07 9.74 -4.93
C PRO A 19 27.81 9.90 -4.06
N GLU A 20 26.61 9.73 -4.65
CA GLU A 20 25.33 9.96 -3.98
C GLU A 20 24.71 8.68 -3.40
N CYS A 21 25.03 7.51 -3.97
CA CYS A 21 24.44 6.24 -3.54
C CYS A 21 25.44 5.08 -3.45
N ASP A 22 26.73 5.37 -3.61
CA ASP A 22 27.88 4.44 -3.63
C ASP A 22 27.81 3.30 -4.68
N PHE A 23 26.89 3.40 -5.65
CA PHE A 23 26.70 2.39 -6.68
C PHE A 23 27.89 2.30 -7.65
N LEU A 24 28.43 1.10 -7.85
CA LEU A 24 29.53 0.83 -8.78
C LEU A 24 29.10 1.05 -10.23
N LEU A 25 29.80 1.93 -10.94
CA LEU A 25 29.56 2.15 -12.37
C LEU A 25 30.44 1.17 -13.16
N GLU A 26 29.84 0.11 -13.70
CA GLU A 26 30.54 -0.82 -14.57
C GLU A 26 30.92 -0.11 -15.87
N LYS A 27 32.22 0.18 -16.04
CA LYS A 27 32.77 0.59 -17.33
C LYS A 27 32.66 -0.63 -18.25
N ASN A 28 31.79 -0.53 -19.24
CA ASN A 28 31.57 -1.56 -20.24
C ASN A 28 32.84 -1.72 -21.11
N SER A 29 33.77 -2.55 -20.67
CA SER A 29 34.88 -3.01 -21.50
C SER A 29 34.33 -4.11 -22.40
N LEU A 30 34.26 -3.80 -23.70
CA LEU A 30 33.94 -4.76 -24.75
C LEU A 30 34.99 -5.88 -24.75
N ASP A 31 34.63 -7.06 -24.27
CA ASP A 31 35.33 -8.29 -24.62
C ASP A 31 34.32 -9.31 -25.16
N LEU A 32 34.51 -9.65 -26.44
CA LEU A 32 33.86 -10.75 -27.13
C LEU A 32 34.34 -12.08 -26.52
N ASN A 33 33.40 -13.01 -26.28
CA ASN A 33 33.44 -14.39 -26.79
C ASN A 33 32.35 -15.27 -26.12
N ASN A 34 31.51 -15.90 -26.96
CA ASN A 34 31.19 -17.35 -27.07
C ASN A 34 31.20 -18.19 -25.77
N ASN A 35 30.27 -19.09 -25.42
CA ASN A 35 29.29 -19.93 -26.13
C ASN A 35 28.56 -20.85 -25.12
N GLU A 36 27.34 -21.32 -25.46
CA GLU A 36 26.75 -22.65 -25.11
C GLU A 36 26.29 -22.93 -23.64
N THR A 37 25.21 -23.66 -23.26
CA THR A 37 24.25 -24.55 -23.96
C THR A 37 23.17 -25.11 -22.98
N THR A 38 21.90 -25.15 -23.45
CA THR A 38 20.77 -26.12 -23.24
C THR A 38 20.08 -26.48 -21.89
N THR A 39 18.74 -26.28 -21.92
CA THR A 39 17.60 -27.26 -21.86
C THR A 39 17.15 -27.95 -20.55
N ASN A 40 15.83 -27.81 -20.25
CA ASN A 40 14.80 -28.84 -19.90
C ASN A 40 13.54 -28.10 -19.41
N VAL A 41 12.36 -28.06 -20.06
CA VAL A 41 11.33 -29.06 -20.42
C VAL A 41 10.86 -29.96 -19.26
N VAL A 42 9.73 -29.60 -18.64
CA VAL A 42 8.71 -30.56 -18.17
C VAL A 42 7.32 -29.96 -18.38
N THR A 43 6.53 -30.66 -19.20
CA THR A 43 5.09 -30.50 -19.41
C THR A 43 4.37 -31.58 -18.60
N ALA A 44 3.28 -31.26 -17.88
CA ALA A 44 2.24 -32.22 -17.50
C ALA A 44 0.90 -31.48 -17.21
N VAL A 45 -0.06 -31.42 -18.14
CA VAL A 45 -1.32 -32.21 -18.32
C VAL A 45 -2.29 -32.36 -17.12
N VAL A 46 -3.44 -31.65 -17.27
CA VAL A 46 -4.89 -31.92 -17.02
C VAL A 46 -5.52 -32.25 -15.64
N ASN A 47 -6.53 -31.41 -15.33
CA ASN A 47 -7.91 -31.61 -14.83
C ASN A 47 -8.23 -32.44 -13.58
N GLU A 48 -9.06 -31.85 -12.69
CA GLU A 48 -10.45 -32.29 -12.43
C GLU A 48 -11.20 -31.25 -11.55
N SER A 49 -12.43 -30.89 -11.95
CA SER A 49 -13.47 -30.21 -11.16
C SER A 49 -14.15 -31.27 -10.26
N GLU A 50 -14.67 -31.00 -9.07
CA GLU A 50 -15.98 -30.37 -8.75
C GLU A 50 -16.26 -30.56 -7.22
N VAL A 51 -17.39 -30.00 -6.72
CA VAL A 51 -18.03 -30.22 -5.39
C VAL A 51 -17.40 -29.41 -4.23
N ILE A 52 -18.05 -28.50 -3.48
CA ILE A 52 -19.34 -28.55 -2.78
C ILE A 52 -19.96 -27.14 -2.71
N THR A 53 -21.06 -26.93 -3.43
CA THR A 53 -22.19 -26.13 -2.94
C THR A 53 -22.96 -26.98 -1.95
N ASP A 54 -23.21 -26.50 -0.73
CA ASP A 54 -24.39 -26.82 0.13
C ASP A 54 -24.16 -26.41 1.60
N ILE A 55 -24.18 -25.11 1.93
CA ILE A 55 -24.49 -24.61 3.29
C ILE A 55 -25.26 -23.26 3.22
N ILE A 56 -26.09 -23.03 2.20
CA ILE A 56 -27.03 -21.88 2.20
C ILE A 56 -28.45 -22.38 2.01
N THR A 57 -28.93 -23.10 3.02
CA THR A 57 -30.36 -23.25 3.30
C THR A 57 -30.48 -23.24 4.80
N ASP A 58 -30.80 -22.06 5.38
CA ASP A 58 -31.60 -21.90 6.61
C ASP A 58 -31.59 -20.43 7.11
N LEU A 59 -32.00 -19.50 6.24
CA LEU A 59 -32.41 -18.15 6.65
C LEU A 59 -33.71 -17.77 5.95
N LYS A 60 -34.77 -18.50 6.28
CA LYS A 60 -36.16 -18.05 6.17
C LYS A 60 -36.83 -18.39 7.49
N ASN A 61 -37.67 -17.47 7.99
CA ASN A 61 -38.33 -17.45 9.31
C ASN A 61 -37.42 -16.96 10.45
N ILE A 62 -37.71 -15.89 11.22
CA ILE A 62 -39.02 -15.41 11.70
C ILE A 62 -38.94 -13.88 11.95
N ASN A 63 -39.77 -13.10 11.23
CA ASN A 63 -40.21 -11.76 11.61
C ASN A 63 -41.54 -11.91 12.36
N SER A 64 -41.55 -11.70 13.68
CA SER A 64 -42.71 -11.42 14.56
C SER A 64 -42.23 -11.67 16.00
N LEU A 65 -42.40 -10.80 17.00
CA LEU A 65 -43.69 -10.44 17.59
C LEU A 65 -43.57 -9.17 18.46
N ASP A 66 -44.54 -8.29 18.26
CA ASP A 66 -45.34 -7.51 19.22
C ASP A 66 -44.68 -6.48 20.16
N MET A 67 -44.94 -5.23 19.77
CA MET A 67 -44.74 -3.99 20.51
C MET A 67 -46.04 -3.64 21.23
N ASP A 68 -46.11 -3.90 22.54
CA ASP A 68 -47.25 -3.49 23.36
C ASP A 68 -47.21 -1.98 23.63
N ILE A 69 -48.18 -1.28 23.07
CA ILE A 69 -48.47 0.14 23.31
C ILE A 69 -49.35 0.23 24.57
N PHE A 70 -48.77 0.63 25.71
CA PHE A 70 -49.56 1.06 26.86
C PHE A 70 -49.48 2.58 27.07
N SER A 71 -50.63 3.20 26.81
CA SER A 71 -50.96 4.60 27.05
C SER A 71 -51.12 4.90 28.55
N HIS A 72 -50.44 5.99 28.95
CA HIS A 72 -50.74 6.96 30.02
C HIS A 72 -51.29 6.47 31.37
N ASN A 73 -50.54 6.71 32.45
CA ASN A 73 -50.78 7.82 33.39
C ASN A 73 -50.11 7.50 34.75
N SER A 74 -49.04 8.22 35.12
CA SER A 74 -48.77 8.63 36.53
C SER A 74 -47.47 9.43 36.64
N SER A 75 -47.57 10.46 37.46
CA SER A 75 -46.59 11.50 37.75
C SER A 75 -45.35 10.96 38.47
N SER A 76 -44.15 11.25 37.97
CA SER A 76 -42.92 11.31 38.78
C SER A 76 -41.89 12.23 38.11
N ARG A 77 -41.38 13.21 38.87
CA ARG A 77 -40.23 14.03 38.50
C ARG A 77 -38.94 13.19 38.53
N ILE A 78 -38.18 13.21 37.43
CA ILE A 78 -36.74 12.90 37.34
C ILE A 78 -36.20 13.93 36.33
N THR A 79 -35.70 15.08 36.79
CA THR A 79 -34.27 15.47 36.86
C THR A 79 -33.48 15.20 35.58
N ASP A 80 -32.94 16.30 35.03
CA ASP A 80 -31.77 16.43 34.15
C ASP A 80 -31.18 15.14 33.59
N ILE A 81 -31.21 14.99 32.26
CA ILE A 81 -30.13 14.28 31.56
C ILE A 81 -29.64 15.21 30.46
N MET A 82 -28.45 15.72 30.73
CA MET A 82 -27.56 16.41 29.81
C MET A 82 -27.53 15.70 28.46
N GLY A 83 -27.46 16.47 27.38
CA GLY A 83 -27.25 15.94 26.05
C GLY A 83 -26.08 14.96 26.07
N ASP A 84 -26.40 13.70 25.86
CA ASP A 84 -25.46 12.60 25.80
C ASP A 84 -24.76 12.69 24.44
N ASN A 85 -23.92 13.72 24.27
CA ASN A 85 -22.86 13.69 23.27
C ASN A 85 -21.80 12.74 23.82
N GLN A 86 -22.15 11.45 23.86
CA GLN A 86 -21.15 10.41 24.02
C GLN A 86 -20.19 10.61 22.86
N THR A 87 -18.95 11.00 23.17
CA THR A 87 -17.85 10.90 22.23
C THR A 87 -17.72 9.43 21.86
N GLN A 88 -18.41 9.02 20.79
CA GLN A 88 -18.16 7.74 20.16
C GLN A 88 -16.74 7.79 19.63
N ILE A 89 -15.88 6.94 20.19
CA ILE A 89 -14.52 6.77 19.71
C ILE A 89 -14.66 6.10 18.33
N GLN A 90 -14.51 6.92 17.29
CA GLN A 90 -14.43 6.44 15.92
C GLN A 90 -13.05 5.82 15.73
N THR A 91 -13.00 4.53 15.40
CA THR A 91 -11.75 3.84 15.13
C THR A 91 -11.47 3.93 13.64
N ILE A 92 -10.38 4.60 13.25
CA ILE A 92 -9.93 4.63 11.85
C ILE A 92 -9.14 3.36 11.52
N LYS A 93 -9.31 2.85 10.29
CA LYS A 93 -8.49 1.77 9.72
C LYS A 93 -8.02 2.17 8.32
N ALA A 94 -6.72 2.05 8.07
CA ALA A 94 -6.12 2.31 6.76
C ALA A 94 -5.22 1.15 6.33
N THR A 95 -5.32 0.74 5.07
CA THR A 95 -4.54 -0.39 4.52
C THR A 95 -4.03 -0.11 3.11
N LEU A 96 -2.99 -0.86 2.73
CA LEU A 96 -2.48 -0.95 1.37
C LEU A 96 -2.58 -2.40 0.90
N THR A 97 -3.39 -2.65 -0.13
CA THR A 97 -3.50 -3.97 -0.75
C THR A 97 -2.60 -4.05 -1.98
N HIS A 98 -1.56 -4.88 -1.94
CA HIS A 98 -0.68 -5.08 -3.09
C HIS A 98 -1.44 -5.78 -4.23
N VAL A 99 -1.53 -5.13 -5.38
CA VAL A 99 -2.41 -5.55 -6.48
C VAL A 99 -2.00 -6.89 -7.07
N GLN A 100 -0.68 -7.15 -7.19
CA GLN A 100 -0.19 -8.35 -7.86
C GLN A 100 -0.30 -9.61 -6.99
N THR A 101 -0.37 -9.47 -5.66
CA THR A 101 -0.36 -10.61 -4.73
C THR A 101 -1.54 -10.67 -3.77
N ASN A 102 -2.38 -9.63 -3.73
CA ASN A 102 -3.48 -9.44 -2.77
C ASN A 102 -3.05 -9.46 -1.29
N ILE A 103 -1.76 -9.30 -1.01
CA ILE A 103 -1.27 -9.15 0.37
C ILE A 103 -1.70 -7.77 0.87
N ILE A 104 -2.26 -7.72 2.07
CA ILE A 104 -2.72 -6.51 2.72
C ILE A 104 -1.69 -6.10 3.77
N LEU A 105 -1.28 -4.84 3.71
CA LEU A 105 -0.42 -4.19 4.70
C LEU A 105 -1.29 -3.20 5.47
N GLU A 106 -1.25 -3.24 6.80
CA GLU A 106 -1.91 -2.22 7.62
C GLU A 106 -0.97 -1.02 7.76
N ILE A 107 -1.53 0.19 7.64
CA ILE A 107 -0.77 1.41 7.85
C ILE A 107 -0.70 1.67 9.36
N PRO A 108 0.50 1.83 9.95
CA PRO A 108 0.66 2.13 11.36
C PRO A 108 0.15 3.54 11.66
N LEU A 109 -0.98 3.63 12.39
CA LEU A 109 -1.69 4.89 12.67
C LEU A 109 -1.09 5.66 13.86
N GLU A 110 -0.12 5.07 14.55
CA GLU A 110 0.67 5.72 15.58
C GLU A 110 1.75 6.66 15.01
N LEU A 111 2.04 6.55 13.71
CA LEU A 111 3.06 7.36 13.02
C LEU A 111 2.40 8.45 12.18
N THR A 112 2.91 9.67 12.28
CA THR A 112 2.47 10.78 11.42
C THR A 112 3.06 10.69 10.02
N VAL A 113 4.25 10.10 9.89
CA VAL A 113 4.94 9.87 8.62
C VAL A 113 5.33 8.41 8.57
N ILE A 114 4.83 7.72 7.55
CA ILE A 114 5.05 6.31 7.29
C ILE A 114 5.96 6.19 6.08
N HIS A 115 7.17 5.69 6.28
CA HIS A 115 8.17 5.53 5.24
C HIS A 115 7.98 4.23 4.47
N ILE A 116 7.87 4.34 3.15
CA ILE A 116 7.71 3.20 2.25
C ILE A 116 8.97 3.03 1.41
N GLY A 117 9.46 1.79 1.37
CA GLY A 117 10.60 1.45 0.53
C GLY A 117 11.21 0.10 0.89
N LYS A 118 12.52 -0.01 0.64
CA LYS A 118 13.31 -1.22 0.95
C LYS A 118 14.21 -1.00 2.17
N PRO A 119 14.62 -2.08 2.86
CA PRO A 119 15.44 -1.97 4.05
C PRO A 119 16.74 -1.22 3.78
N ASN A 120 17.12 -0.38 4.74
CA ASN A 120 18.37 0.35 4.72
C ASN A 120 18.81 0.66 6.16
N GLU A 121 20.11 0.87 6.36
CA GLU A 121 20.70 1.03 7.70
C GLU A 121 20.41 2.42 8.31
N LYS A 122 20.27 3.45 7.48
CA LYS A 122 20.19 4.84 7.94
C LYS A 122 18.79 5.19 8.46
N SER A 123 17.75 4.69 7.79
CA SER A 123 16.35 4.95 8.10
C SER A 123 15.50 3.79 7.58
N PRO A 124 15.31 2.73 8.38
CA PRO A 124 14.47 1.60 7.99
C PRO A 124 13.06 2.06 7.58
N PRO A 125 12.44 1.44 6.55
CA PRO A 125 11.07 1.76 6.20
C PRO A 125 10.10 1.16 7.21
N ASP A 126 8.99 1.85 7.46
CA ASP A 126 7.87 1.33 8.24
C ASP A 126 7.07 0.29 7.44
N ILE A 127 6.99 0.49 6.12
CA ILE A 127 6.43 -0.45 5.16
C ILE A 127 7.56 -0.96 4.25
N ASP A 128 8.06 -2.15 4.56
CA ASP A 128 9.04 -2.85 3.73
C ASP A 128 8.37 -3.53 2.53
N VAL A 129 8.80 -3.13 1.33
CA VAL A 129 8.31 -3.69 0.06
C VAL A 129 9.26 -4.73 -0.56
N SER A 130 10.36 -5.08 0.10
CA SER A 130 11.39 -5.97 -0.45
C SER A 130 10.89 -7.37 -0.77
N GLY A 131 9.90 -7.85 -0.02
CA GLY A 131 9.26 -9.16 -0.21
C GLY A 131 8.30 -9.26 -1.38
N PHE A 132 7.98 -8.16 -2.07
CA PHE A 132 7.06 -8.18 -3.21
C PHE A 132 7.76 -8.49 -4.54
N PRO A 133 7.06 -9.13 -5.50
CA PRO A 133 7.54 -9.28 -6.86
C PRO A 133 7.92 -7.92 -7.45
N ASN A 134 9.00 -7.89 -8.22
CA ASN A 134 9.52 -6.69 -8.88
C ASN A 134 10.03 -5.57 -7.95
N SER A 135 10.23 -5.82 -6.66
CA SER A 135 10.69 -4.81 -5.69
C SER A 135 12.02 -4.15 -6.06
N GLN A 136 12.81 -4.69 -7.00
CA GLN A 136 14.02 -4.04 -7.52
C GLN A 136 13.76 -2.64 -8.08
N VAL A 137 12.56 -2.35 -8.60
CA VAL A 137 12.20 -1.02 -9.13
C VAL A 137 11.91 0.01 -8.05
N VAL A 138 11.73 -0.43 -6.80
CA VAL A 138 11.43 0.46 -5.67
C VAL A 138 12.73 0.88 -4.99
N SER A 139 12.96 2.18 -4.86
CA SER A 139 14.02 2.78 -4.05
C SER A 139 13.96 2.38 -2.56
N ARG A 140 15.09 2.50 -1.86
CA ARG A 140 15.17 2.25 -0.40
C ARG A 140 14.34 3.26 0.40
N ILE A 141 14.44 4.54 0.02
CA ILE A 141 13.55 5.61 0.46
C ILE A 141 12.76 5.99 -0.80
N HIS A 142 11.48 5.62 -0.86
CA HIS A 142 10.70 5.79 -2.09
C HIS A 142 9.62 6.86 -1.94
N ALA A 143 8.71 6.65 -1.00
CA ALA A 143 7.58 7.51 -0.77
C ALA A 143 7.24 7.54 0.71
N ASN A 144 6.53 8.57 1.13
CA ASN A 144 5.98 8.70 2.46
C ASN A 144 4.47 8.80 2.39
N ILE A 145 3.77 8.06 3.26
CA ILE A 145 2.39 8.39 3.60
C ILE A 145 2.42 9.31 4.82
N ILE A 146 1.78 10.47 4.72
CA ILE A 146 1.63 11.42 5.83
C ILE A 146 0.19 11.36 6.32
N GLN A 147 0.02 11.10 7.61
CA GLN A 147 -1.27 11.21 8.29
C GLN A 147 -1.40 12.61 8.90
N GLU A 148 -2.41 13.36 8.47
CA GLU A 148 -2.79 14.65 9.04
C GLU A 148 -4.28 14.61 9.39
N ASP A 149 -4.58 14.62 10.69
CA ASP A 149 -5.93 14.39 11.22
C ASP A 149 -6.54 13.08 10.70
N ASP A 150 -7.68 13.16 10.02
CA ASP A 150 -8.39 12.04 9.39
C ASP A 150 -8.00 11.85 7.91
N ASN A 151 -6.93 12.49 7.44
CA ASN A 151 -6.52 12.47 6.04
C ASN A 151 -5.16 11.81 5.86
N PHE A 152 -5.02 11.13 4.72
CA PHE A 152 -3.76 10.56 4.28
C PHE A 152 -3.29 11.28 3.03
N TYR A 153 -2.00 11.55 2.98
CA TYR A 153 -1.32 12.11 1.84
C TYR A 153 -0.19 11.18 1.43
N ILE A 154 0.12 11.12 0.14
CA ILE A 154 1.29 10.44 -0.40
C ILE A 154 2.22 11.49 -1.00
N GLU A 155 3.52 11.32 -0.74
CA GLU A 155 4.59 12.16 -1.26
C GLU A 155 5.71 11.27 -1.79
N ASP A 156 6.20 11.58 -3.00
CA ASP A 156 7.40 10.94 -3.52
C ASP A 156 8.66 11.58 -2.89
N SER A 157 9.50 10.75 -2.27
CA SER A 157 10.69 11.17 -1.51
C SER A 157 11.94 11.33 -2.39
N GLY A 158 11.77 11.56 -3.69
CA GLY A 158 12.86 11.59 -4.66
C GLY A 158 13.24 10.19 -5.14
N SER A 159 12.25 9.34 -5.41
CA SER A 159 12.49 7.99 -5.87
C SER A 159 13.08 7.96 -7.28
N ALA A 160 13.84 6.91 -7.62
CA ALA A 160 14.51 6.82 -8.92
C ALA A 160 13.52 6.58 -10.07
N ASN A 161 12.41 5.89 -9.81
CA ASN A 161 11.42 5.51 -10.83
C ASN A 161 10.10 6.30 -10.74
N GLY A 162 9.98 7.19 -9.74
CA GLY A 162 8.80 7.99 -9.47
C GLY A 162 7.66 7.23 -8.80
N THR A 163 6.77 7.97 -8.15
CA THR A 163 5.50 7.48 -7.62
C THR A 163 4.35 7.90 -8.56
N TYR A 164 3.35 7.04 -8.75
CA TYR A 164 2.20 7.32 -9.62
C TYR A 164 0.90 7.07 -8.88
N ILE A 165 -0.06 7.97 -9.06
CA ILE A 165 -1.41 7.84 -8.50
C ILE A 165 -2.39 7.69 -9.66
N ASN A 166 -3.14 6.59 -9.66
CA ASN A 166 -4.11 6.27 -10.72
C ASN A 166 -3.48 6.41 -12.13
N HIS A 167 -2.28 5.85 -12.31
CA HIS A 167 -1.45 5.90 -13.53
C HIS A 167 -0.90 7.29 -13.92
N THR A 168 -1.11 8.32 -13.10
CA THR A 168 -0.59 9.67 -13.32
C THR A 168 0.64 9.90 -12.46
N PRO A 169 1.76 10.42 -13.00
CA PRO A 169 2.96 10.67 -12.20
C PRO A 169 2.70 11.72 -11.13
N LEU A 170 3.12 11.43 -9.90
CA LEU A 170 3.21 12.39 -8.82
C LEU A 170 4.57 13.09 -8.90
N ALA A 171 4.55 14.40 -9.13
CA ALA A 171 5.79 15.18 -9.14
C ALA A 171 6.47 15.13 -7.76
N THR A 172 7.78 14.89 -7.73
CA THR A 172 8.57 14.82 -6.49
C THR A 172 8.37 16.06 -5.62
N GLY A 173 8.15 15.86 -4.31
CA GLY A 173 7.87 16.91 -3.34
C GLY A 173 6.44 17.48 -3.38
N ASN A 174 5.59 17.04 -4.32
CA ASN A 174 4.16 17.32 -4.23
C ASN A 174 3.45 16.26 -3.40
N ARG A 175 2.54 16.72 -2.56
CA ARG A 175 1.63 15.86 -1.80
C ARG A 175 0.34 15.65 -2.58
N HIS A 176 -0.12 14.41 -2.65
CA HIS A 176 -1.45 14.06 -3.15
C HIS A 176 -2.30 13.53 -2.00
N ARG A 177 -3.52 14.05 -1.83
CA ARG A 177 -4.47 13.53 -0.82
C ARG A 177 -5.05 12.22 -1.29
N LEU A 178 -4.77 11.14 -0.57
CA LEU A 178 -5.28 9.80 -0.85
C LEU A 178 -6.77 9.71 -0.55
N LYS A 179 -7.47 8.97 -1.41
CA LYS A 179 -8.86 8.55 -1.23
C LYS A 179 -8.94 7.04 -1.26
N SER A 180 -9.89 6.45 -0.53
CA SER A 180 -10.16 5.01 -0.63
C SER A 180 -10.35 4.59 -2.09
N GLY A 181 -9.70 3.51 -2.49
CA GLY A 181 -9.63 3.01 -3.86
C GLY A 181 -8.51 3.62 -4.71
N ASP A 182 -7.76 4.62 -4.23
CA ASP A 182 -6.64 5.19 -4.99
C ASP A 182 -5.57 4.12 -5.20
N ARG A 183 -5.10 4.03 -6.44
CA ARG A 183 -4.01 3.14 -6.85
C ARG A 183 -2.69 3.89 -6.78
N ILE A 184 -1.78 3.40 -5.94
CA ILE A 184 -0.44 3.92 -5.75
C ILE A 184 0.55 2.96 -6.40
N ALA A 185 1.29 3.39 -7.42
CA ALA A 185 2.38 2.60 -8.01
C ALA A 185 3.74 3.17 -7.63
N LEU A 186 4.64 2.30 -7.21
CA LEU A 186 6.02 2.59 -6.86
C LEU A 186 6.90 2.24 -8.06
N GLY A 187 7.08 3.20 -8.96
CA GLY A 187 7.70 3.02 -10.26
C GLY A 187 6.70 2.85 -11.40
N LYS A 188 7.24 2.82 -12.63
CA LYS A 188 6.47 2.77 -13.87
C LYS A 188 5.80 1.41 -14.09
N GLU A 189 4.78 1.42 -14.95
CA GLU A 189 4.11 0.21 -15.47
C GLU A 189 3.39 -0.63 -14.40
N ASP A 190 3.07 -0.05 -13.24
CA ASP A 190 2.31 -0.71 -12.17
C ASP A 190 2.95 -2.02 -11.65
N LYS A 191 4.25 -2.25 -11.86
CA LYS A 191 4.91 -3.51 -11.47
C LYS A 191 4.85 -3.79 -9.97
N VAL A 192 4.86 -2.72 -9.17
CA VAL A 192 4.65 -2.73 -7.72
C VAL A 192 3.59 -1.67 -7.43
N SER A 193 2.36 -2.11 -7.17
CA SER A 193 1.23 -1.21 -7.00
C SER A 193 0.33 -1.64 -5.85
N PHE A 194 -0.28 -0.67 -5.18
CA PHE A 194 -1.13 -0.87 -4.02
C PHE A 194 -2.46 -0.13 -4.22
N ILE A 195 -3.54 -0.71 -3.73
CA ILE A 195 -4.80 0.00 -3.52
C ILE A 195 -4.84 0.49 -2.07
N PHE A 196 -5.00 1.80 -1.91
CA PHE A 196 -5.22 2.40 -0.61
C PHE A 196 -6.68 2.28 -0.21
N GLU A 197 -6.96 1.78 0.97
CA GLU A 197 -8.31 1.73 1.55
C GLU A 197 -8.32 2.42 2.91
N PHE A 198 -9.37 3.18 3.18
CA PHE A 198 -9.59 3.88 4.43
C PHE A 198 -11.05 3.76 4.86
N ALA A 199 -11.25 3.40 6.13
CA ALA A 199 -12.57 3.33 6.74
C ALA A 199 -12.57 3.98 8.13
N MET A 200 -13.58 4.81 8.39
CA MET A 200 -13.96 5.18 9.75
C MET A 200 -14.96 4.14 10.25
N LEU A 201 -14.58 3.42 11.30
CA LEU A 201 -15.47 2.52 12.02
C LEU A 201 -16.14 3.32 13.12
N THR A 202 -17.44 3.53 12.98
CA THR A 202 -18.31 3.99 14.07
C THR A 202 -18.59 2.80 14.97
N THR A 203 -18.06 2.83 16.19
CA THR A 203 -18.28 1.79 17.20
C THR A 203 -19.60 2.01 17.95
#